data_AF-A0A7X8TKL0-F1
#
_entry.id   AF-A0A7X8TKL0-F1
#
_cell.length_a   1.000
_cell.length_b   1.000
_cell.length_c   1.000
_cell.angle_alpha   90.00
_cell.angle_beta   90.00
_cell.angle_gamma   90.00
#
_symmetry.space_group_name_H-M   'P 1'
#
loop_
_entity.id
_entity.type
_entity.pdbx_description
1 polymer ?
#
loop_
_entity_poly.entity_id
_entity_poly.type
_entity_poly.pdbx_seq_one_letter_code
_entity_poly.pdbx_strand_id
1 'polypeptide(L)'
;MTATPRTPTVKTRRLPRTRRLKGMPKRGQTPRRQMPDDAEYRDHLAAEYNSLTHENYLKWEFIQPEQGEYDFEAADAVVTFAQEHGMDMRGHALFWHSQNPEWLEEGDFSEEELREILEDHVRTVVSRYSGCIQQWDVANEIFDDDEDASIRDGEDGNIWIRELGEEVLDDIFLWAHEEDPEALLFYNDYNVDGLNAKADAYYELIEDQLERDIPVHGFGAQTHLSMEYGFDDSYQENLERFADLGLHKRGEDGEFERKPTYCAIQRSLVDAAEGEGAFDGDEDLTVCQDILAEVE
;
A
#
# COMPACT_ATOMS: atom_id res chain seq x y z
N MET A 1 10.76 -5.71 -56.14
CA MET A 1 10.41 -6.81 -55.21
C MET A 1 10.96 -6.42 -53.85
N THR A 2 10.16 -5.72 -53.05
CA THR A 2 10.51 -5.27 -51.71
C THR A 2 10.05 -6.32 -50.71
N ALA A 3 10.98 -6.81 -49.88
CA ALA A 3 10.72 -7.84 -48.88
C ALA A 3 10.01 -7.23 -47.67
N THR A 4 8.90 -7.84 -47.25
CA THR A 4 8.19 -7.53 -46.01
C THR A 4 9.02 -8.01 -44.80
N PRO A 5 9.19 -7.22 -43.73
CA PRO A 5 9.84 -7.70 -42.51
C PRO A 5 8.94 -8.73 -41.80
N ARG A 6 9.56 -9.78 -41.25
CA ARG A 6 8.86 -10.79 -40.43
C ARG A 6 8.79 -10.32 -38.98
N THR A 7 7.59 -10.32 -38.41
CA THR A 7 7.35 -10.13 -36.97
C THR A 7 7.97 -11.30 -36.19
N PRO A 8 8.70 -11.07 -35.08
CA PRO A 8 9.17 -12.15 -34.22
C PRO A 8 7.98 -12.81 -33.52
N THR A 9 7.95 -14.13 -33.50
CA THR A 9 6.96 -14.90 -32.73
C THR A 9 7.49 -15.08 -31.31
N VAL A 10 6.87 -14.40 -30.34
CA VAL A 10 7.11 -14.67 -28.91
C VAL A 10 6.47 -16.03 -28.59
N LYS A 11 7.27 -16.95 -28.04
CA LYS A 11 6.75 -18.23 -27.54
C LYS A 11 6.23 -18.00 -26.12
N THR A 12 4.91 -17.93 -25.96
CA THR A 12 4.28 -17.98 -24.64
C THR A 12 4.49 -19.39 -24.06
N ARG A 13 5.18 -19.46 -22.91
CA ARG A 13 5.33 -20.70 -22.15
C ARG A 13 4.12 -20.77 -21.22
N ARG A 14 3.16 -21.66 -21.53
CA ARG A 14 1.99 -21.90 -20.68
C ARG A 14 2.43 -22.19 -19.23
N LEU A 15 1.97 -21.38 -18.29
CA LEU A 15 2.06 -21.67 -16.86
C LEU A 15 1.21 -22.92 -16.53
N PRO A 16 1.65 -23.78 -15.60
CA PRO A 16 0.87 -24.93 -15.18
C PRO A 16 -0.40 -24.48 -14.45
N ARG A 17 -1.53 -25.16 -14.72
CA ARG A 17 -2.83 -24.92 -14.07
C ARG A 17 -2.70 -24.88 -12.54
N THR A 18 -3.03 -23.75 -11.94
CA THR A 18 -3.09 -23.55 -10.48
C THR A 18 -4.11 -24.52 -9.86
N ARG A 19 -3.68 -25.29 -8.86
CA ARG A 19 -4.59 -26.04 -7.97
C ARG A 19 -5.04 -25.09 -6.86
N ARG A 20 -6.34 -25.12 -6.51
CA ARG A 20 -6.93 -24.36 -5.39
C ARG A 20 -6.11 -24.53 -4.12
N LEU A 21 -5.42 -23.46 -3.71
CA LEU A 21 -4.89 -23.29 -2.36
C LEU A 21 -6.05 -22.90 -1.44
N LYS A 22 -6.23 -23.66 -0.36
CA LYS A 22 -7.15 -23.33 0.75
C LYS A 22 -6.29 -22.87 1.91
N GLY A 23 -6.43 -21.63 2.38
CA GLY A 23 -5.65 -21.22 3.55
C GLY A 23 -5.78 -19.80 4.09
N MET A 24 -6.45 -18.85 3.43
CA MET A 24 -6.51 -17.48 3.96
C MET A 24 -7.64 -17.32 5.01
N PRO A 25 -7.37 -16.65 6.14
CA PRO A 25 -8.40 -16.37 7.14
C PRO A 25 -9.43 -15.38 6.58
N LYS A 26 -10.68 -15.58 7.00
CA LYS A 26 -11.81 -14.72 6.62
C LYS A 26 -11.87 -13.50 7.55
N ARG A 27 -12.48 -12.41 7.08
CA ARG A 27 -12.88 -11.23 7.87
C ARG A 27 -13.52 -11.68 9.20
N GLY A 28 -12.98 -11.22 10.33
CA GLY A 28 -13.44 -11.58 11.68
C GLY A 28 -12.80 -12.82 12.33
N GLN A 29 -11.75 -13.40 11.74
CA GLN A 29 -10.89 -14.36 12.44
C GLN A 29 -9.61 -13.67 12.89
N THR A 30 -9.14 -13.97 14.12
CA THR A 30 -7.80 -13.60 14.57
C THR A 30 -6.80 -14.04 13.51
N PRO A 31 -6.05 -13.13 12.86
CA PRO A 31 -5.06 -13.53 11.90
C PRO A 31 -4.09 -14.49 12.56
N ARG A 32 -3.62 -15.46 11.78
CA ARG A 32 -2.62 -16.42 12.25
C ARG A 32 -1.42 -15.61 12.71
N ARG A 33 -0.97 -15.74 13.96
CA ARG A 33 0.18 -14.99 14.50
C ARG A 33 1.53 -15.29 13.82
N GLN A 34 1.53 -16.05 12.74
CA GLN A 34 2.73 -16.51 12.04
C GLN A 34 2.44 -16.60 10.54
N MET A 35 3.47 -16.31 9.74
CA MET A 35 3.53 -16.63 8.31
C MET A 35 3.00 -18.05 8.05
N PRO A 36 2.32 -18.30 6.92
CA PRO A 36 1.82 -19.63 6.62
C PRO A 36 2.95 -20.67 6.67
N ASP A 37 2.80 -21.64 7.57
CA ASP A 37 3.74 -22.77 7.75
C ASP A 37 3.79 -23.72 6.53
N ASP A 38 2.94 -23.46 5.53
CA ASP A 38 2.86 -24.18 4.28
C ASP A 38 4.11 -23.90 3.42
N ALA A 39 4.97 -24.90 3.31
CA ALA A 39 6.20 -24.82 2.53
C ALA A 39 5.92 -24.67 1.02
N GLU A 40 4.88 -25.30 0.48
CA GLU A 40 4.53 -25.18 -0.95
C GLU A 40 4.10 -23.75 -1.27
N TYR A 41 3.32 -23.13 -0.37
CA TYR A 41 2.96 -21.72 -0.50
C TYR A 41 4.19 -20.80 -0.49
N ARG A 42 5.11 -20.98 0.46
CA ARG A 42 6.31 -20.16 0.57
C ARG A 42 7.27 -20.34 -0.61
N ASP A 43 7.42 -21.56 -1.12
CA ASP A 43 8.22 -21.82 -2.31
C ASP A 43 7.65 -21.11 -3.55
N HIS A 44 6.32 -21.11 -3.71
CA HIS A 44 5.67 -20.36 -4.80
C HIS A 44 5.80 -18.85 -4.62
N LEU A 45 5.62 -18.34 -3.41
CA LEU A 45 5.82 -16.93 -3.10
C LEU A 45 7.24 -16.48 -3.46
N ALA A 46 8.25 -17.27 -3.07
CA ALA A 46 9.65 -17.04 -3.38
C ALA A 46 10.01 -17.13 -4.86
N ALA A 47 9.30 -17.96 -5.63
CA ALA A 47 9.61 -18.18 -7.04
C ALA A 47 8.99 -17.14 -7.98
N GLU A 48 7.84 -16.58 -7.61
CA GLU A 48 7.00 -15.80 -8.54
C GLU A 48 6.92 -14.31 -8.18
N TYR A 49 7.37 -13.90 -6.98
CA TYR A 49 7.26 -12.53 -6.50
C TYR A 49 8.62 -11.99 -6.05
N ASN A 50 8.80 -10.67 -6.20
CA ASN A 50 9.99 -9.93 -5.79
C ASN A 50 9.70 -8.80 -4.79
N SER A 51 8.45 -8.65 -4.37
CA SER A 51 8.02 -7.69 -3.35
C SER A 51 6.88 -8.26 -2.51
N LEU A 52 6.83 -7.90 -1.22
CA LEU A 52 5.78 -8.31 -0.29
C LEU A 52 5.20 -7.13 0.48
N THR A 53 3.91 -7.25 0.83
CA THR A 53 3.20 -6.34 1.72
C THR A 53 2.62 -7.14 2.87
N HIS A 54 2.72 -6.62 4.11
CA HIS A 54 2.00 -7.21 5.23
C HIS A 54 0.50 -6.96 5.05
N GLU A 55 -0.28 -8.03 4.88
CA GLU A 55 -1.74 -7.90 4.74
C GLU A 55 -2.39 -7.33 6.02
N ASN A 56 -1.88 -7.74 7.19
CA ASN A 56 -2.44 -7.35 8.49
C ASN A 56 -1.39 -7.07 9.56
N TYR A 57 -0.24 -7.76 9.59
CA TYR A 57 0.63 -7.74 10.78
C TYR A 57 1.28 -6.39 11.12
N LEU A 58 1.23 -5.40 10.24
CA LEU A 58 1.67 -4.04 10.52
C LEU A 58 0.53 -3.06 10.84
N LYS A 59 -0.73 -3.50 10.77
CA LYS A 59 -1.87 -2.68 11.19
C LYS A 59 -1.91 -2.55 12.71
N TRP A 60 -2.45 -1.45 13.19
CA TRP A 60 -2.31 -1.01 14.57
C TRP A 60 -2.78 -2.06 15.59
N GLU A 61 -3.97 -2.63 15.41
CA GLU A 61 -4.53 -3.64 16.34
C GLU A 61 -3.64 -4.87 16.53
N PHE A 62 -2.77 -5.18 15.56
CA PHE A 62 -1.85 -6.32 15.64
C PHE A 62 -0.49 -5.94 16.18
N ILE A 63 0.04 -4.79 15.78
CA ILE A 63 1.38 -4.38 16.16
C ILE A 63 1.43 -3.80 17.57
N GLN A 64 0.33 -3.23 18.07
CA GLN A 64 0.21 -2.66 19.43
C GLN A 64 -1.14 -3.03 20.07
N PRO A 65 -1.36 -4.31 20.40
CA PRO A 65 -2.63 -4.80 20.92
C PRO A 65 -3.01 -4.21 22.29
N GLU A 66 -2.02 -3.79 23.09
CA GLU A 66 -2.22 -3.08 24.36
C GLU A 66 -1.37 -1.79 24.34
N GLN A 67 -1.83 -0.73 25.01
CA GLN A 67 -1.15 0.57 24.99
C GLN A 67 0.30 0.44 25.47
N GLY A 68 1.26 0.80 24.60
CA GLY A 68 2.69 0.72 24.89
C GLY A 68 3.30 -0.69 24.82
N GLU A 69 2.52 -1.73 24.52
CA GLU A 69 3.03 -3.10 24.33
C GLU A 69 2.97 -3.50 22.85
N TYR A 70 4.13 -3.61 22.22
CA TYR A 70 4.23 -3.97 20.80
C TYR A 70 4.47 -5.47 20.58
N ASP A 71 3.76 -6.07 19.62
CA ASP A 71 3.94 -7.45 19.15
C ASP A 71 4.44 -7.47 17.71
N PHE A 72 5.77 -7.60 17.55
CA PHE A 72 6.43 -7.64 16.25
C PHE A 72 6.65 -9.05 15.70
N GLU A 73 6.29 -10.12 16.42
CA GLU A 73 6.72 -11.50 16.09
C GLU A 73 6.28 -11.89 14.66
N ALA A 74 5.02 -11.63 14.32
CA ALA A 74 4.47 -11.99 13.03
C ALA A 74 5.05 -11.13 11.89
N ALA A 75 5.20 -9.83 12.13
CA ALA A 75 5.72 -8.90 11.13
C ALA A 75 7.21 -9.13 10.85
N ASP A 76 8.02 -9.40 11.88
CA ASP A 76 9.43 -9.77 11.77
C ASP A 76 9.63 -11.05 10.92
N ALA A 77 8.73 -12.03 11.05
CA ALA A 77 8.80 -13.27 10.29
C ALA A 77 8.63 -13.04 8.77
N VAL A 78 7.74 -12.10 8.38
CA VAL A 78 7.57 -11.71 6.97
C VAL A 78 8.81 -10.98 6.46
N VAL A 79 9.34 -10.02 7.24
CA VAL A 79 10.55 -9.28 6.87
C VAL A 79 11.75 -10.21 6.71
N THR A 80 11.92 -11.16 7.63
CA THR A 80 12.99 -12.17 7.56
C THR A 80 12.87 -12.98 6.28
N PHE A 81 11.66 -13.45 5.94
CA PHE A 81 11.42 -14.20 4.71
C PHE A 81 11.77 -13.35 3.46
N ALA A 82 11.32 -12.09 3.41
CA ALA A 82 11.64 -11.19 2.31
C ALA A 82 13.16 -11.01 2.14
N GLN A 83 13.89 -10.79 3.23
CA GLN A 83 15.34 -10.64 3.21
C GLN A 83 16.07 -11.92 2.77
N GLU A 84 15.64 -13.09 3.25
CA GLU A 84 16.21 -14.39 2.84
C GLU A 84 16.05 -14.65 1.34
N HIS A 85 14.99 -14.10 0.73
CA HIS A 85 14.67 -14.25 -0.68
C HIS A 85 15.01 -13.04 -1.55
N GLY A 86 15.59 -11.98 -0.98
CA GLY A 86 15.98 -10.76 -1.70
C GLY A 86 14.79 -10.01 -2.31
N MET A 87 13.67 -9.98 -1.60
CA MET A 87 12.45 -9.27 -1.99
C MET A 87 12.42 -7.88 -1.37
N ASP A 88 11.84 -6.93 -2.10
CA ASP A 88 11.44 -5.63 -1.56
C ASP A 88 10.23 -5.78 -0.63
N MET A 89 10.01 -4.77 0.22
CA MET A 89 8.94 -4.74 1.20
C MET A 89 8.19 -3.42 1.16
N ARG A 90 6.86 -3.50 1.21
CA ARG A 90 5.95 -2.37 1.48
C ARG A 90 5.26 -2.56 2.83
N GLY A 91 5.48 -1.64 3.76
CA GLY A 91 4.81 -1.60 5.04
C GLY A 91 3.41 -1.00 4.91
N HIS A 92 2.40 -1.67 5.50
CA HIS A 92 0.99 -1.29 5.36
C HIS A 92 0.23 -1.61 6.65
N ALA A 93 -0.34 -0.63 7.36
CA ALA A 93 -0.19 0.83 7.19
C ALA A 93 -0.07 1.49 8.57
N LEU A 94 0.55 2.68 8.64
CA LEU A 94 0.84 3.37 9.91
C LEU A 94 -0.34 4.18 10.43
N PHE A 95 -1.11 4.77 9.52
CA PHE A 95 -2.23 5.66 9.84
C PHE A 95 -3.46 5.26 9.02
N TRP A 96 -4.51 4.80 9.70
CA TRP A 96 -5.75 4.39 9.06
C TRP A 96 -6.93 4.58 10.03
N HIS A 97 -8.14 4.71 9.48
CA HIS A 97 -9.37 4.80 10.26
C HIS A 97 -9.88 3.43 10.74
N SER A 98 -9.30 2.34 10.23
CA SER A 98 -9.75 0.97 10.47
C SER A 98 -8.66 0.14 11.12
N GLN A 99 -9.06 -0.93 11.81
CA GLN A 99 -8.15 -1.86 12.48
C GLN A 99 -7.25 -1.19 13.53
N ASN A 100 -7.80 -0.18 14.20
CA ASN A 100 -7.27 0.40 15.43
C ASN A 100 -7.61 -0.52 16.62
N PRO A 101 -6.73 -0.60 17.65
CA PRO A 101 -7.01 -1.38 18.84
C PRO A 101 -8.14 -0.76 19.68
N GLU A 102 -8.92 -1.61 20.37
CA GLU A 102 -10.05 -1.19 21.20
C GLU A 102 -9.66 -0.17 22.29
N TRP A 103 -8.46 -0.30 22.88
CA TRP A 103 -7.98 0.62 23.90
C TRP A 103 -7.79 2.06 23.40
N LEU A 104 -7.56 2.23 22.10
CA LEU A 104 -7.39 3.53 21.47
C LEU A 104 -8.76 4.16 21.19
N GLU A 105 -9.65 3.41 20.54
CA GLU A 105 -10.99 3.88 20.14
C GLU A 105 -11.90 4.15 21.34
N GLU A 106 -11.77 3.38 22.42
CA GLU A 106 -12.57 3.54 23.64
C GLU A 106 -11.86 4.36 24.74
N GLY A 107 -10.64 4.82 24.47
CA GLY A 107 -9.85 5.59 25.42
C GLY A 107 -10.33 7.02 25.60
N ASP A 108 -10.14 7.57 26.80
CA ASP A 108 -10.39 8.99 27.11
C ASP A 108 -9.05 9.72 27.14
N PHE A 109 -8.66 10.26 25.99
CA PHE A 109 -7.38 10.92 25.77
C PHE A 109 -7.59 12.41 25.46
N SER A 110 -6.68 13.24 25.95
CA SER A 110 -6.52 14.60 25.44
C SER A 110 -5.91 14.62 24.04
N GLU A 111 -6.05 15.74 23.34
CA GLU A 111 -5.40 15.99 22.04
C GLU A 111 -3.87 15.78 22.14
N GLU A 112 -3.25 16.28 23.21
CA GLU A 112 -1.82 16.09 23.43
C GLU A 112 -1.44 14.61 23.65
N GLU A 113 -2.23 13.86 24.41
CA GLU A 113 -1.99 12.43 24.63
C GLU A 113 -2.17 11.62 23.34
N LEU A 114 -3.20 11.91 22.53
CA LEU A 114 -3.38 11.26 21.22
C LEU A 114 -2.22 11.55 20.28
N ARG A 115 -1.73 12.79 20.24
CA ARG A 115 -0.58 13.15 19.44
C ARG A 115 0.68 12.40 19.88
N GLU A 116 0.94 12.30 21.19
CA GLU A 116 2.06 11.54 21.73
C GLU A 116 1.95 10.03 21.40
N ILE A 117 0.75 9.46 21.48
CA ILE A 117 0.49 8.06 21.12
C ILE A 117 0.78 7.83 19.64
N LEU A 118 0.31 8.72 18.76
CA LEU A 118 0.53 8.59 17.33
C LEU A 118 2.00 8.76 16.94
N GLU A 119 2.67 9.75 17.53
CA GLU A 119 4.11 9.95 17.31
C GLU A 119 4.92 8.74 17.76
N ASP A 120 4.66 8.19 18.96
CA ASP A 120 5.31 6.97 19.46
C ASP A 120 5.11 5.79 18.51
N HIS A 121 3.89 5.61 18.01
CA HIS A 121 3.55 4.53 17.08
C HIS A 121 4.33 4.62 15.78
N VAL A 122 4.20 5.75 15.07
CA VAL A 122 4.87 5.98 13.78
C VAL A 122 6.36 5.80 13.94
N ARG A 123 6.96 6.44 14.96
CA ARG A 123 8.40 6.37 15.16
C ARG A 123 8.85 4.96 15.52
N THR A 124 8.20 4.30 16.46
CA THR A 124 8.61 2.96 16.92
C THR A 124 8.54 1.94 15.79
N VAL A 125 7.46 1.94 15.01
CA VAL A 125 7.26 0.97 13.92
C VAL A 125 8.24 1.23 12.78
N VAL A 126 8.39 2.48 12.32
CA VAL A 126 9.30 2.81 11.21
C VAL A 126 10.76 2.57 11.62
N SER A 127 11.18 3.05 12.79
CA SER A 127 12.55 2.90 13.28
C SER A 127 12.98 1.44 13.40
N ARG A 128 12.07 0.55 13.81
CA ARG A 128 12.33 -0.90 13.89
C ARG A 128 12.71 -1.49 12.54
N TYR A 129 12.01 -1.09 11.48
CA TYR A 129 12.16 -1.65 10.14
C TYR A 129 12.98 -0.78 9.20
N SER A 130 13.69 0.22 9.74
CA SER A 130 14.58 1.10 8.98
C SER A 130 15.57 0.28 8.14
N GLY A 131 15.61 0.55 6.84
CA GLY A 131 16.43 -0.16 5.86
C GLY A 131 15.97 -1.59 5.51
N CYS A 132 14.91 -2.11 6.16
CA CYS A 132 14.31 -3.40 5.87
C CYS A 132 13.05 -3.27 5.00
N ILE A 133 12.28 -2.20 5.20
CA ILE A 133 11.07 -1.87 4.44
C ILE A 133 11.37 -0.65 3.55
N GLN A 134 11.24 -0.80 2.23
CA GLN A 134 11.63 0.24 1.27
C GLN A 134 10.50 1.24 1.00
N GLN A 135 9.25 0.85 1.25
CA GLN A 135 8.06 1.66 0.96
C GLN A 135 7.10 1.59 2.14
N TRP A 136 6.49 2.71 2.52
CA TRP A 136 5.49 2.77 3.58
C TRP A 136 4.21 3.40 3.08
N ASP A 137 3.09 2.73 3.34
CA ASP A 137 1.78 3.40 3.38
C ASP A 137 1.69 4.12 4.71
N VAL A 138 2.08 5.38 4.68
CA VAL A 138 2.07 6.24 5.86
C VAL A 138 0.63 6.54 6.23
N ALA A 139 -0.19 6.96 5.25
CA ALA A 139 -1.60 7.24 5.42
C ALA A 139 -2.45 6.42 4.42
N ASN A 140 -3.44 5.71 4.96
CA ASN A 140 -4.35 4.89 4.18
C ASN A 140 -5.79 5.43 4.28
N GLU A 141 -6.47 5.55 3.14
CA GLU A 141 -7.90 5.84 3.04
C GLU A 141 -8.36 7.08 3.82
N ILE A 142 -7.85 8.24 3.42
CA ILE A 142 -8.10 9.55 4.07
C ILE A 142 -9.46 10.15 3.67
N PHE A 143 -9.87 9.98 2.41
CA PHE A 143 -11.09 10.58 1.88
C PHE A 143 -12.25 9.56 1.78
N ASP A 144 -13.47 10.05 1.95
CA ASP A 144 -14.72 9.32 1.73
C ASP A 144 -15.06 9.23 0.23
N ASP A 145 -15.99 8.33 -0.11
CA ASP A 145 -16.47 8.13 -1.49
C ASP A 145 -17.67 9.02 -1.84
N ASP A 146 -17.90 10.10 -1.09
CA ASP A 146 -18.98 11.05 -1.39
C ASP A 146 -18.66 11.97 -2.58
N GLU A 147 -19.65 12.74 -3.02
CA GLU A 147 -19.51 13.59 -4.22
C GLU A 147 -18.45 14.69 -4.06
N ASP A 148 -18.14 15.07 -2.82
CA ASP A 148 -17.19 16.14 -2.49
C ASP A 148 -15.81 15.59 -2.07
N ALA A 149 -15.62 14.26 -2.08
CA ALA A 149 -14.45 13.57 -1.53
C ALA A 149 -14.07 14.10 -0.14
N SER A 150 -15.03 14.15 0.77
CA SER A 150 -14.82 14.71 2.11
C SER A 150 -13.75 13.92 2.88
N ILE A 151 -13.02 14.61 3.76
CA ILE A 151 -12.07 13.95 4.65
C ILE A 151 -12.83 13.10 5.68
N ARG A 152 -12.30 11.93 6.02
CA ARG A 152 -12.93 11.02 6.99
C ARG A 152 -12.70 11.50 8.43
N ASP A 153 -13.30 12.61 8.83
CA ASP A 153 -13.22 13.16 10.20
C ASP A 153 -14.52 12.97 11.02
N GLY A 154 -15.49 12.25 10.47
CA GLY A 154 -16.77 11.95 11.11
C GLY A 154 -16.66 11.02 12.34
N GLU A 155 -17.80 10.77 13.00
CA GLU A 155 -17.90 9.96 14.23
C GLU A 155 -17.31 8.54 14.06
N ASP A 156 -17.56 7.90 12.91
CA ASP A 156 -17.01 6.59 12.54
C ASP A 156 -15.78 6.70 11.62
N GLY A 157 -15.20 7.90 11.51
CA GLY A 157 -14.08 8.21 10.63
C GLY A 157 -12.71 7.96 11.26
N ASN A 158 -11.71 8.64 10.73
CA ASN A 158 -10.35 8.61 11.23
C ASN A 158 -10.24 9.39 12.54
N ILE A 159 -10.11 8.68 13.67
CA ILE A 159 -9.96 9.27 15.01
C ILE A 159 -8.86 10.33 15.06
N TRP A 160 -7.74 10.12 14.36
CA TRP A 160 -6.62 11.03 14.40
C TRP A 160 -6.94 12.36 13.72
N ILE A 161 -7.58 12.34 12.55
CA ILE A 161 -7.97 13.57 11.86
C ILE A 161 -9.07 14.29 12.63
N ARG A 162 -10.05 13.53 13.13
CA ARG A 162 -11.16 14.06 13.93
C ARG A 162 -10.69 14.80 15.17
N GLU A 163 -9.72 14.24 15.89
CA GLU A 163 -9.26 14.78 17.18
C GLU A 163 -8.06 15.73 17.06
N LEU A 164 -7.15 15.52 16.09
CA LEU A 164 -5.91 16.28 15.94
C LEU A 164 -5.93 17.27 14.76
N GLY A 165 -6.94 17.18 13.89
CA GLY A 165 -7.04 17.98 12.67
C GLY A 165 -6.18 17.46 11.51
N GLU A 166 -6.41 18.02 10.32
CA GLU A 166 -5.79 17.56 9.06
C GLU A 166 -4.26 17.73 9.02
N GLU A 167 -3.72 18.71 9.77
CA GLU A 167 -2.27 18.99 9.85
C GLU A 167 -1.47 17.78 10.39
N VAL A 168 -2.13 16.84 11.09
CA VAL A 168 -1.49 15.59 11.52
C VAL A 168 -0.97 14.75 10.35
N LEU A 169 -1.55 14.90 9.16
CA LEU A 169 -1.08 14.23 7.94
C LEU A 169 0.33 14.70 7.55
N ASP A 170 0.70 15.94 7.82
CA ASP A 170 2.07 16.41 7.59
C ASP A 170 3.03 15.77 8.60
N ASP A 171 2.62 15.76 9.87
CA ASP A 171 3.42 15.28 10.98
C ASP A 171 3.82 13.81 10.83
N ILE A 172 2.88 12.93 10.46
CA ILE A 172 3.17 11.50 10.32
C ILE A 172 4.18 11.21 9.20
N PHE A 173 4.16 11.99 8.11
CA PHE A 173 5.16 11.86 7.04
C PHE A 173 6.52 12.37 7.51
N LEU A 174 6.57 13.49 8.24
CA LEU A 174 7.81 14.01 8.82
C LEU A 174 8.41 13.01 9.81
N TRP A 175 7.62 12.47 10.74
CA TRP A 175 8.08 11.49 11.72
C TRP A 175 8.57 10.20 11.06
N ALA A 176 7.86 9.69 10.07
CA ALA A 176 8.29 8.51 9.32
C ALA A 176 9.62 8.76 8.58
N HIS A 177 9.76 9.91 7.93
CA HIS A 177 10.99 10.27 7.21
C HIS A 177 12.18 10.48 8.15
N GLU A 178 11.96 11.00 9.36
CA GLU A 178 13.02 11.17 10.36
C GLU A 178 13.59 9.82 10.85
N GLU A 179 12.77 8.79 10.97
CA GLU A 179 13.20 7.46 11.41
C GLU A 179 13.79 6.60 10.27
N ASP A 180 13.29 6.74 9.05
CA ASP A 180 13.90 6.12 7.86
C ASP A 180 13.89 7.09 6.66
N PRO A 181 14.94 7.92 6.52
CA PRO A 181 15.07 8.86 5.39
C PRO A 181 15.22 8.18 4.03
N GLU A 182 15.52 6.88 4.00
CA GLU A 182 15.74 6.12 2.78
C GLU A 182 14.46 5.46 2.26
N ALA A 183 13.44 5.30 3.11
CA ALA A 183 12.15 4.74 2.73
C ALA A 183 11.31 5.73 1.91
N LEU A 184 10.59 5.20 0.93
CA LEU A 184 9.61 5.94 0.15
C LEU A 184 8.28 5.97 0.91
N LEU A 185 7.63 7.13 1.01
CA LEU A 185 6.45 7.37 1.83
C LEU A 185 5.24 7.66 0.95
N PHE A 186 4.16 6.92 1.15
CA PHE A 186 3.00 6.91 0.27
C PHE A 186 1.71 7.23 1.03
N TYR A 187 0.82 7.92 0.33
CA TYR A 187 -0.62 7.75 0.53
C TYR A 187 -1.12 6.52 -0.24
N ASN A 188 -2.12 5.82 0.30
CA ASN A 188 -2.74 4.67 -0.35
C ASN A 188 -4.26 4.72 -0.22
N ASP A 189 -5.00 4.51 -1.31
CA ASP A 189 -6.47 4.50 -1.27
C ASP A 189 -7.09 3.65 -2.40
N TYR A 190 -8.36 3.33 -2.26
CA TYR A 190 -9.20 2.67 -3.25
C TYR A 190 -10.14 3.68 -3.95
N ASN A 191 -10.73 3.28 -5.08
CA ASN A 191 -11.58 4.13 -5.93
C ASN A 191 -10.88 5.40 -6.45
N VAL A 192 -9.55 5.41 -6.47
CA VAL A 192 -8.70 6.52 -6.94
C VAL A 192 -7.97 6.13 -8.22
N ASP A 193 -8.41 5.07 -8.89
CA ASP A 193 -7.80 4.50 -10.09
C ASP A 193 -7.89 5.47 -11.28
N GLY A 194 -9.08 6.02 -11.55
CA GLY A 194 -9.33 6.99 -12.62
C GLY A 194 -9.38 8.44 -12.17
N LEU A 195 -9.69 9.33 -13.10
CA LEU A 195 -9.96 10.74 -12.83
C LEU A 195 -11.32 10.91 -12.15
N ASN A 196 -11.30 11.30 -10.88
CA ASN A 196 -12.49 11.54 -10.09
C ASN A 196 -12.19 12.49 -8.91
N ALA A 197 -13.23 12.94 -8.22
CA ALA A 197 -13.13 13.88 -7.11
C ALA A 197 -12.17 13.41 -6.00
N LYS A 198 -12.12 12.11 -5.71
CA LYS A 198 -11.28 11.54 -4.66
C LYS A 198 -9.81 11.52 -5.05
N ALA A 199 -9.50 11.14 -6.29
CA ALA A 199 -8.16 11.23 -6.84
C ALA A 199 -7.71 12.71 -6.97
N ASP A 200 -8.63 13.62 -7.29
CA ASP A 200 -8.35 15.07 -7.34
C ASP A 200 -8.02 15.61 -5.94
N ALA A 201 -8.75 15.21 -4.90
CA ALA A 201 -8.48 15.60 -3.51
C ALA A 201 -7.08 15.15 -3.04
N TYR A 202 -6.66 13.93 -3.39
CA TYR A 202 -5.29 13.49 -3.12
C TYR A 202 -4.25 14.26 -3.92
N TYR A 203 -4.53 14.56 -5.19
CA TYR A 203 -3.61 15.35 -6.02
C TYR A 203 -3.37 16.73 -5.37
N GLU A 204 -4.44 17.41 -4.97
CA GLU A 204 -4.38 18.74 -4.34
C GLU A 204 -3.67 18.69 -2.97
N LEU A 205 -4.00 17.70 -2.13
CA LEU A 205 -3.34 17.50 -0.83
C LEU A 205 -1.83 17.28 -0.99
N ILE A 206 -1.44 16.41 -1.91
CA ILE A 206 -0.04 16.07 -2.15
C ILE A 206 0.71 17.26 -2.76
N GLU A 207 0.10 17.99 -3.71
CA GLU A 207 0.68 19.20 -4.28
C GLU A 207 0.98 20.24 -3.19
N ASP A 208 0.02 20.54 -2.31
CA ASP A 208 0.19 21.46 -1.18
C ASP A 208 1.28 20.98 -0.20
N GLN A 209 1.30 19.69 0.13
CA GLN A 209 2.33 19.10 0.99
C GLN A 209 3.74 19.22 0.39
N LEU A 210 3.89 18.98 -0.91
CA LEU A 210 5.17 19.15 -1.60
C LEU A 210 5.61 20.62 -1.63
N GLU A 211 4.69 21.58 -1.79
CA GLU A 211 4.99 23.01 -1.68
C GLU A 211 5.50 23.41 -0.28
N ARG A 212 5.13 22.66 0.76
CA ARG A 212 5.54 22.84 2.15
C ARG A 212 6.74 21.96 2.57
N ASP A 213 7.41 21.33 1.60
CA ASP A 213 8.56 20.43 1.81
C ASP A 213 8.25 19.18 2.67
N ILE A 214 6.99 18.71 2.69
CA ILE A 214 6.60 17.45 3.35
C ILE A 214 7.08 16.26 2.49
N PRO A 215 7.71 15.22 3.09
CA PRO A 215 8.39 14.15 2.35
C PRO A 215 7.43 13.09 1.80
N VAL A 216 6.50 13.48 0.93
CA VAL A 216 5.63 12.56 0.20
C VAL A 216 6.35 12.08 -1.06
N HIS A 217 6.51 10.77 -1.20
CA HIS A 217 7.28 10.16 -2.28
C HIS A 217 6.42 9.37 -3.28
N GLY A 218 5.14 9.17 -2.99
CA GLY A 218 4.28 8.41 -3.88
C GLY A 218 2.79 8.45 -3.52
N PHE A 219 1.97 8.05 -4.49
CA PHE A 219 0.54 7.80 -4.32
C PHE A 219 0.21 6.39 -4.84
N GLY A 220 -0.47 5.60 -4.03
CA GLY A 220 -0.84 4.22 -4.32
C GLY A 220 -2.34 4.07 -4.55
N ALA A 221 -2.71 3.57 -5.74
CA ALA A 221 -4.06 3.09 -5.99
C ALA A 221 -4.15 1.59 -5.61
N GLN A 222 -5.09 1.22 -4.75
CA GLN A 222 -5.29 -0.18 -4.33
C GLN A 222 -5.77 -1.06 -5.49
N THR A 223 -6.50 -0.48 -6.45
CA THR A 223 -6.99 -1.16 -7.66
C THR A 223 -7.89 -2.36 -7.33
N HIS A 224 -8.87 -2.11 -6.45
CA HIS A 224 -9.98 -3.03 -6.17
C HIS A 224 -10.98 -3.04 -7.34
N LEU A 225 -10.67 -3.82 -8.37
CA LEU A 225 -11.47 -3.93 -9.59
C LEU A 225 -12.54 -5.04 -9.48
N SER A 226 -13.70 -4.80 -10.11
CA SER A 226 -14.77 -5.78 -10.23
C SER A 226 -15.13 -6.01 -11.69
N MET A 227 -15.35 -7.27 -12.08
CA MET A 227 -15.82 -7.63 -13.42
C MET A 227 -17.26 -7.19 -13.71
N GLU A 228 -18.01 -6.75 -12.68
CA GLU A 228 -19.35 -6.20 -12.85
C GLU A 228 -19.31 -4.80 -13.47
N TYR A 229 -18.20 -4.09 -13.31
CA TYR A 229 -18.00 -2.72 -13.79
C TYR A 229 -16.93 -2.69 -14.90
N GLY A 230 -16.95 -1.64 -15.72
CA GLY A 230 -15.89 -1.40 -16.70
C GLY A 230 -14.59 -0.97 -16.02
N PHE A 231 -13.47 -1.16 -16.70
CA PHE A 231 -12.21 -0.52 -16.31
C PHE A 231 -12.28 0.96 -16.67
N ASP A 232 -11.72 1.82 -15.82
CA ASP A 232 -11.70 3.26 -16.09
C ASP A 232 -10.61 3.57 -17.14
N ASP A 233 -11.03 4.02 -18.32
CA ASP A 233 -10.12 4.36 -19.42
C ASP A 233 -9.17 5.53 -19.07
N SER A 234 -9.43 6.27 -17.98
CA SER A 234 -8.59 7.36 -17.49
C SER A 234 -7.51 6.92 -16.50
N TYR A 235 -7.38 5.62 -16.21
CA TYR A 235 -6.39 5.09 -15.26
C TYR A 235 -4.97 5.57 -15.56
N GLN A 236 -4.52 5.42 -16.81
CA GLN A 236 -3.18 5.83 -17.22
C GLN A 236 -2.98 7.35 -17.05
N GLU A 237 -3.94 8.16 -17.49
CA GLU A 237 -3.88 9.61 -17.35
C GLU A 237 -3.79 10.04 -15.88
N ASN A 238 -4.54 9.36 -15.00
CA ASN A 238 -4.50 9.62 -13.57
C ASN A 238 -3.14 9.23 -12.95
N LEU A 239 -2.54 8.11 -13.34
CA LEU A 239 -1.20 7.74 -12.88
C LEU A 239 -0.12 8.73 -13.36
N GLU A 240 -0.21 9.17 -14.62
CA GLU A 240 0.74 10.10 -15.22
C GLU A 240 0.75 11.45 -14.48
N ARG A 241 -0.42 12.00 -14.12
CA ARG A 241 -0.46 13.27 -13.38
C ARG A 241 0.16 13.18 -11.99
N PHE A 242 -0.04 12.08 -11.25
CA PHE A 242 0.62 11.90 -9.95
C PHE A 242 2.14 11.75 -10.11
N ALA A 243 2.60 11.05 -11.15
CA ALA A 243 4.03 10.95 -11.45
C ALA A 243 4.65 12.32 -11.79
N ASP A 244 3.88 13.22 -12.40
CA ASP A 244 4.32 14.57 -12.78
C ASP A 244 4.36 15.58 -11.61
N LEU A 245 3.77 15.26 -10.45
CA LEU A 245 3.81 16.12 -9.24
C LEU A 245 5.21 16.30 -8.64
N GLY A 246 6.20 15.52 -9.11
CA GLY A 246 7.56 15.60 -8.56
C GLY A 246 7.74 14.80 -7.27
N LEU A 247 6.95 13.74 -7.10
CA LEU A 247 7.08 12.71 -6.06
C LEU A 247 8.47 12.06 -6.15
N HIS A 248 9.45 12.64 -5.45
CA HIS A 248 10.86 12.31 -5.64
C HIS A 248 11.61 12.27 -4.31
N LYS A 249 12.56 11.33 -4.22
CA LYS A 249 13.56 11.31 -3.16
C LYS A 249 14.51 12.49 -3.34
N ARG A 250 14.71 13.30 -2.30
CA ARG A 250 15.81 14.28 -2.27
C ARG A 250 17.13 13.54 -2.03
N GLY A 251 17.98 13.45 -3.05
CA GLY A 251 19.36 12.96 -2.90
C GLY A 251 20.24 13.94 -2.09
N GLU A 252 21.29 13.43 -1.44
CA GLU A 252 22.25 14.20 -0.60
C GLU A 252 23.00 15.33 -1.34
N ASP A 253 22.87 15.39 -2.66
CA ASP A 253 23.52 16.31 -3.60
C ASP A 253 22.54 17.27 -4.31
N GLY A 254 21.26 17.24 -3.97
CA GLY A 254 20.25 18.13 -4.53
C GLY A 254 19.86 17.81 -5.99
N GLU A 255 20.23 16.62 -6.48
CA GLU A 255 19.71 16.09 -7.74
C GLU A 255 18.54 15.14 -7.47
N PHE A 256 17.48 15.28 -8.27
CA PHE A 256 16.28 14.45 -8.22
C PHE A 256 16.54 13.14 -8.97
N GLU A 257 16.60 12.01 -8.26
CA GLU A 257 16.65 10.70 -8.91
C GLU A 257 15.21 10.23 -9.20
N ARG A 258 14.82 10.21 -10.48
CA ARG A 258 13.54 9.62 -10.90
C ARG A 258 13.57 8.13 -10.62
N LYS A 259 12.93 7.69 -9.53
CA LYS A 259 12.52 6.30 -9.40
C LYS A 259 11.08 6.19 -9.92
N PRO A 260 10.76 5.22 -10.78
CA PRO A 260 9.40 5.05 -11.26
C PRO A 260 8.46 4.93 -10.06
N THR A 261 7.37 5.70 -10.07
CA THR A 261 6.29 5.61 -9.09
C THR A 261 5.76 4.18 -9.17
N TYR A 262 6.14 3.34 -8.20
CA TYR A 262 5.66 1.97 -8.19
C TYR A 262 4.18 2.01 -7.79
N CYS A 263 3.29 1.84 -8.76
CA CYS A 263 1.94 1.36 -8.52
C CYS A 263 2.04 -0.02 -7.90
N ALA A 264 2.03 -0.08 -6.57
CA ALA A 264 1.82 -1.32 -5.87
C ALA A 264 0.35 -1.70 -6.08
N ILE A 265 0.08 -2.50 -7.12
CA ILE A 265 -1.20 -3.24 -7.22
C ILE A 265 -1.26 -4.11 -5.97
N GLN A 266 -1.98 -3.63 -4.95
CA GLN A 266 -2.25 -4.36 -3.74
C GLN A 266 -3.27 -5.43 -4.09
N ARG A 267 -2.80 -6.50 -4.73
CA ARG A 267 -3.64 -7.67 -4.96
C ARG A 267 -3.80 -8.38 -3.62
N SER A 268 -4.81 -7.95 -2.86
CA SER A 268 -5.44 -8.77 -1.83
C SER A 268 -5.80 -10.09 -2.50
N LEU A 269 -5.07 -11.16 -2.22
CA LEU A 269 -5.33 -12.52 -2.72
C LEU A 269 -6.59 -13.12 -2.05
N VAL A 270 -7.61 -12.30 -1.80
CA VAL A 270 -8.86 -12.68 -1.15
C VAL A 270 -9.85 -13.25 -2.19
N ASP A 271 -9.91 -12.70 -3.40
CA ASP A 271 -10.97 -13.09 -4.36
C ASP A 271 -10.73 -14.44 -5.07
N ALA A 272 -9.48 -14.93 -5.13
CA ALA A 272 -9.21 -16.27 -5.65
C ALA A 272 -9.63 -17.40 -4.68
N ALA A 273 -9.87 -17.08 -3.41
CA ALA A 273 -10.25 -18.05 -2.37
C ALA A 273 -11.77 -18.21 -2.23
N GLU A 274 -12.56 -17.20 -2.61
CA GLU A 274 -14.01 -17.15 -2.33
C GLU A 274 -14.88 -17.89 -3.35
N GLY A 275 -14.34 -18.21 -4.53
CA GLY A 275 -14.95 -19.21 -5.41
C GLY A 275 -16.19 -18.75 -6.17
N GLU A 276 -16.24 -17.48 -6.59
CA GLU A 276 -17.15 -17.01 -7.63
C GLU A 276 -16.32 -16.54 -8.83
N GLY A 277 -16.60 -17.10 -10.02
CA GLY A 277 -15.89 -16.79 -11.27
C GLY A 277 -14.63 -17.63 -11.50
N ALA A 278 -14.55 -18.26 -12.68
CA ALA A 278 -13.37 -19.02 -13.08
C ALA A 278 -12.29 -18.05 -13.60
N PHE A 279 -11.12 -18.03 -12.95
CA PHE A 279 -9.89 -17.41 -13.46
C PHE A 279 -9.50 -18.05 -14.81
N ASP A 280 -9.48 -17.30 -15.91
CA ASP A 280 -8.93 -17.73 -17.20
C ASP A 280 -7.58 -17.04 -17.42
N GLY A 281 -6.57 -17.51 -16.70
CA GLY A 281 -5.27 -16.84 -16.53
C GLY A 281 -4.39 -16.68 -17.78
N ASP A 282 -4.89 -16.90 -19.00
CA ASP A 282 -4.16 -16.59 -20.25
C ASP A 282 -4.50 -15.16 -20.77
N GLU A 283 -5.69 -14.59 -20.51
CA GLU A 283 -6.05 -13.21 -20.91
C GLU A 283 -5.64 -12.17 -19.83
N ASP A 284 -5.80 -12.53 -18.55
CA ASP A 284 -5.59 -11.63 -17.40
C ASP A 284 -4.12 -11.22 -17.16
N LEU A 285 -3.17 -12.12 -17.47
CA LEU A 285 -1.74 -11.81 -17.41
C LEU A 285 -1.30 -10.81 -18.49
N THR A 286 -2.04 -10.76 -19.59
CA THR A 286 -1.72 -9.87 -20.72
C THR A 286 -2.05 -8.43 -20.37
N VAL A 287 -3.19 -8.18 -19.71
CA VAL A 287 -3.59 -6.82 -19.27
C VAL A 287 -2.62 -6.25 -18.24
N CYS A 288 -2.21 -7.05 -17.25
CA CYS A 288 -1.23 -6.59 -16.25
C CYS A 288 0.18 -6.41 -16.85
N GLN A 289 0.58 -7.26 -17.80
CA GLN A 289 1.87 -7.11 -18.50
C GLN A 289 1.88 -5.92 -19.46
N ASP A 290 0.75 -5.62 -20.11
CA ASP A 290 0.62 -4.47 -21.00
C ASP A 290 0.64 -3.15 -20.18
N ILE A 291 -0.01 -3.10 -19.00
CA ILE A 291 0.07 -1.96 -18.08
C ILE A 291 1.50 -1.75 -17.56
N LEU A 292 2.23 -2.84 -17.24
CA LEU A 292 3.64 -2.73 -16.80
C LEU A 292 4.60 -2.39 -17.95
N ALA A 293 4.27 -2.76 -19.20
CA ALA A 293 5.11 -2.50 -20.38
C ALA A 293 4.91 -1.10 -20.98
N GLU A 294 3.82 -0.41 -20.66
CA GLU A 294 3.57 0.98 -21.09
C GLU A 294 4.19 2.04 -20.13
N VAL A 295 4.73 1.60 -18.99
CA VAL A 295 5.35 2.45 -17.94
C VAL A 295 6.90 2.38 -17.93
N GLU A 296 7.52 1.56 -18.80
CA GLU A 296 8.98 1.57 -19.09
C GLU A 296 9.37 2.50 -20.26
#